data_AF-A0A7J5F2T1-F1
#
_entry.id   AF-A0A7J5F2T1-F1
#
_cell.length_a   1.000
_cell.length_b   1.000
_cell.length_c   1.000
_cell.angle_alpha   90.00
_cell.angle_beta   90.00
_cell.angle_gamma   90.00
#
_symmetry.space_group_name_H-M   'P 1'
#
loop_
_entity.id
_entity.type
_entity.pdbx_description
1 polymer ?
#
loop_
_entity_poly.entity_id
_entity_poly.type
_entity_poly.pdbx_seq_one_letter_code
_entity_poly.pdbx_strand_id
1 'polypeptide(L)'
;EALFAKRTAVWFNNTLIGREEFVAPLVRQSLTVASAEYQAKKSVLTVKIENASDAEFLLENLSEHTLHQHANVVSLKPHEVTALQVKTAEVKKNVTLPFRVLNAVIAPKKHPVITFDLLPKP
;
A
#
# COMPACT_ATOMS: atom_id res chain seq x y z
N GLU A 1 -11.23 -29.15 1.64
CA GLU A 1 -10.26 -29.39 2.73
C GLU A 1 -9.32 -28.21 3.03
N ALA A 2 -9.79 -26.94 3.03
CA ALA A 2 -8.93 -25.77 3.33
C ALA A 2 -9.06 -25.25 4.77
N LEU A 3 -10.25 -25.38 5.36
CA LEU A 3 -10.58 -24.89 6.70
C LEU A 3 -9.74 -25.56 7.82
N PHE A 4 -9.47 -26.87 7.67
CA PHE A 4 -8.66 -27.63 8.63
C PHE A 4 -7.15 -27.49 8.44
N ALA A 5 -6.70 -27.08 7.24
CA ALA A 5 -5.30 -26.80 6.96
C ALA A 5 -4.84 -25.44 7.52
N LYS A 6 -5.77 -24.68 8.15
CA LYS A 6 -5.57 -23.31 8.64
C LYS A 6 -5.02 -22.35 7.56
N ARG A 7 -5.22 -22.65 6.27
CA ARG A 7 -4.78 -21.83 5.11
C ARG A 7 -5.89 -20.90 4.65
N THR A 8 -6.53 -20.21 5.60
CA THR A 8 -7.71 -19.41 5.34
C THR A 8 -7.44 -17.96 5.74
N ALA A 9 -7.58 -17.06 4.78
CA ALA A 9 -7.80 -15.64 5.05
C ALA A 9 -9.32 -15.43 5.15
N VAL A 10 -9.76 -14.83 6.26
CA VAL A 10 -11.16 -14.44 6.47
C VAL A 10 -11.29 -12.98 6.09
N TRP A 11 -12.30 -12.65 5.30
CA TRP A 11 -12.65 -11.26 5.02
C TRP A 11 -13.93 -10.92 5.79
N PHE A 12 -13.87 -9.91 6.66
CA PHE A 12 -15.00 -9.47 7.48
C PHE A 12 -14.95 -7.95 7.67
N ASN A 13 -16.03 -7.23 7.35
CA ASN A 13 -16.13 -5.77 7.47
C ASN A 13 -14.90 -5.03 6.89
N ASN A 14 -14.56 -5.33 5.64
CA ASN A 14 -13.40 -4.76 4.94
C ASN A 14 -12.04 -5.09 5.59
N THR A 15 -11.98 -6.05 6.53
CA THR A 15 -10.74 -6.47 7.19
C THR A 15 -10.33 -7.87 6.72
N LEU A 16 -9.11 -8.01 6.21
CA LEU A 16 -8.50 -9.31 5.93
C LEU A 16 -7.82 -9.84 7.19
N ILE A 17 -8.23 -11.00 7.68
CA ILE A 17 -7.69 -11.63 8.88
C ILE A 17 -7.11 -12.99 8.50
N GLY A 18 -5.84 -13.23 8.77
CA GLY A 18 -5.21 -14.50 8.42
C GLY A 18 -3.77 -14.58 8.92
N ARG A 19 -3.05 -15.64 8.57
CA ARG A 19 -1.60 -15.67 8.83
C ARG A 19 -0.85 -14.83 7.81
N GLU A 20 0.25 -14.24 8.26
CA GLU A 20 1.14 -13.41 7.44
C GLU A 20 1.55 -14.09 6.13
N GLU A 21 1.83 -15.39 6.18
CA GLU A 21 2.21 -16.23 5.03
C GLU A 21 1.16 -16.25 3.89
N PHE A 22 -0.11 -15.94 4.18
CA PHE A 22 -1.18 -15.90 3.19
C PHE A 22 -1.63 -14.46 2.91
N VAL A 23 -1.77 -13.63 3.93
CA VAL A 23 -2.30 -12.27 3.78
C VAL A 23 -1.30 -11.35 3.09
N ALA A 24 -0.01 -11.41 3.46
CA ALA A 24 0.98 -10.49 2.90
C ALA A 24 1.21 -10.71 1.39
N PRO A 25 1.32 -11.96 0.88
CA PRO A 25 1.41 -12.19 -0.57
C PRO A 25 0.17 -11.73 -1.33
N LEU A 26 -1.04 -11.95 -0.78
CA LEU A 26 -2.29 -11.50 -1.41
C LEU A 26 -2.31 -9.99 -1.60
N VAL A 27 -2.03 -9.23 -0.53
CA VAL A 27 -2.01 -7.75 -0.62
C VAL A 27 -0.96 -7.28 -1.63
N ARG A 28 0.22 -7.90 -1.65
CA ARG A 28 1.29 -7.56 -2.60
C ARG A 28 0.92 -7.84 -4.05
N GLN A 29 0.15 -8.90 -4.32
CA GLN A 29 -0.33 -9.21 -5.66
C GLN A 29 -1.52 -8.36 -6.08
N SER A 30 -2.31 -7.86 -5.14
CA SER A 30 -3.46 -6.99 -5.41
C SER A 30 -3.07 -5.56 -5.78
N LEU A 31 -1.91 -5.08 -5.29
CA LEU A 31 -1.50 -3.69 -5.44
C LEU A 31 -0.30 -3.58 -6.38
N THR A 32 -0.47 -2.82 -7.46
CA THR A 32 0.59 -2.58 -8.46
C THR A 32 0.88 -1.09 -8.58
N VAL A 33 2.15 -0.74 -8.75
CA VAL A 33 2.53 0.66 -9.04
C VAL A 33 2.41 0.89 -10.54
N ALA A 34 1.45 1.71 -10.95
CA ALA A 34 1.23 2.07 -12.35
C ALA A 34 2.26 3.10 -12.84
N SER A 35 2.61 4.09 -12.03
CA SER A 35 3.68 5.05 -12.34
C SER A 35 4.22 5.76 -11.11
N ALA A 36 5.45 6.28 -11.22
CA ALA A 36 6.09 7.12 -10.20
C ALA A 36 6.88 8.22 -10.91
N GLU A 37 6.43 9.47 -10.77
CA GLU A 37 6.95 10.62 -11.53
C GLU A 37 7.05 11.87 -10.66
N TYR A 38 8.13 12.63 -10.84
CA TYR A 38 8.30 13.91 -10.18
C TYR A 38 7.46 15.00 -10.86
N GLN A 39 6.78 15.82 -10.06
CA GLN A 39 6.10 17.01 -10.57
C GLN A 39 7.12 18.10 -10.94
N ALA A 40 6.71 19.06 -11.77
CA ALA A 40 7.56 20.14 -12.29
C ALA A 40 8.35 20.92 -11.22
N LYS A 41 7.85 20.99 -9.97
CA LYS A 41 8.55 21.62 -8.83
C LYS A 41 9.60 20.74 -8.16
N LYS A 42 9.87 19.53 -8.67
CA LYS A 42 10.94 18.58 -8.28
C LYS A 42 11.01 18.19 -6.79
N SER A 43 9.97 18.50 -6.01
CA SER A 43 9.88 18.19 -4.58
C SER A 43 8.65 17.35 -4.22
N VAL A 44 7.83 17.00 -5.21
CA VAL A 44 6.64 16.19 -5.05
C VAL A 44 6.70 15.03 -6.03
N LEU A 45 6.78 13.83 -5.48
CA LEU A 45 6.68 12.58 -6.22
C LEU A 45 5.19 12.19 -6.31
N THR A 46 4.68 12.03 -7.52
CA THR A 46 3.34 11.47 -7.75
C THR A 46 3.48 9.99 -8.07
N VAL A 47 2.92 9.15 -7.20
CA VAL A 47 2.89 7.70 -7.33
C VAL A 47 1.45 7.30 -7.64
N LYS A 48 1.22 6.58 -8.72
CA LYS A 48 -0.07 5.98 -9.04
C LYS A 48 -0.05 4.52 -8.62
N ILE A 49 -0.90 4.17 -7.67
CA ILE A 49 -1.06 2.79 -7.21
C ILE A 49 -2.42 2.29 -7.72
N GLU A 50 -2.38 1.18 -8.44
CA GLU A 50 -3.55 0.45 -8.91
C GLU A 50 -3.90 -0.65 -7.93
N ASN A 51 -5.16 -0.72 -7.54
CA ASN A 51 -5.72 -1.86 -6.83
C ASN A 51 -6.53 -2.70 -7.81
N ALA A 52 -5.97 -3.83 -8.23
CA ALA A 52 -6.61 -4.75 -9.18
C ALA A 52 -7.53 -5.79 -8.49
N SER A 53 -7.79 -5.62 -7.19
CA SER A 53 -8.64 -6.54 -6.43
C SER A 53 -10.02 -5.96 -6.16
N ASP A 54 -10.94 -6.84 -5.74
CA ASP A 54 -12.28 -6.49 -5.27
C ASP A 54 -12.30 -5.92 -3.84
N ALA A 55 -11.16 -5.93 -3.13
CA ALA A 55 -11.05 -5.46 -1.75
C ALA A 55 -10.52 -4.03 -1.70
N GLU A 56 -11.08 -3.19 -0.84
CA GLU A 56 -10.47 -1.89 -0.53
C GLU A 56 -9.24 -2.11 0.35
N PHE A 57 -8.20 -1.29 0.21
CA PHE A 57 -7.04 -1.32 1.11
C PHE A 57 -6.80 0.03 1.76
N LEU A 58 -6.68 0.04 3.08
CA LEU A 58 -6.32 1.21 3.86
C LEU A 58 -4.83 1.15 4.16
N LEU A 59 -4.06 2.04 3.54
CA LEU A 59 -2.61 2.11 3.71
C LEU A 59 -2.22 3.30 4.56
N GLU A 60 -1.47 3.06 5.63
CA GLU A 60 -0.81 4.08 6.44
C GLU A 60 0.65 4.20 6.00
N ASN A 61 1.06 5.40 5.62
CA ASN A 61 2.44 5.71 5.27
C ASN A 61 3.34 5.67 6.52
N LEU A 62 4.38 4.83 6.47
CA LEU A 62 5.40 4.71 7.52
C LEU A 62 6.72 5.39 7.15
N SER A 63 6.80 6.04 5.98
CA SER A 63 8.00 6.77 5.57
C SER A 63 8.14 8.08 6.36
N GLU A 64 9.36 8.62 6.37
CA GLU A 64 9.64 9.97 6.89
C GLU A 64 9.07 11.08 6.00
N HIS A 65 8.52 10.73 4.83
CA HIS A 65 7.97 11.69 3.87
C HIS A 65 6.50 11.94 4.15
N THR A 66 6.08 13.21 4.07
CA THR A 66 4.68 13.58 4.27
C THR A 66 3.88 13.40 2.98
N LEU A 67 2.68 12.83 3.11
CA LEU A 67 1.71 12.82 2.01
C LEU A 67 1.14 14.23 1.83
N HIS A 68 0.86 14.64 0.60
CA HIS A 68 0.29 15.96 0.35
C HIS A 68 -1.14 16.08 0.94
N GLN A 69 -1.85 14.96 1.07
CA GLN A 69 -3.11 14.91 1.81
C GLN A 69 -2.77 14.86 3.32
N HIS A 70 -3.45 15.68 4.12
CA HIS A 70 -3.16 15.82 5.56
C HIS A 70 -3.31 14.52 6.38
N ALA A 71 -3.89 13.47 5.81
CA ALA A 71 -3.91 12.15 6.39
C ALA A 71 -2.69 11.34 5.93
N ASN A 72 -1.93 10.78 6.88
CA ASN A 72 -0.92 9.75 6.60
C ASN A 72 -1.54 8.43 6.13
N VAL A 73 -2.86 8.39 5.96
CA VAL A 73 -3.63 7.23 5.53
C VAL A 73 -4.22 7.51 4.16
N VAL A 74 -4.09 6.55 3.24
CA VAL A 74 -4.70 6.55 1.91
C VAL A 74 -5.61 5.34 1.76
N SER A 75 -6.80 5.54 1.20
CA SER A 75 -7.67 4.43 0.78
C SER A 75 -7.46 4.13 -0.69
N LEU A 76 -7.19 2.87 -1.00
CA LEU A 76 -7.11 2.33 -2.35
C LEU A 76 -8.40 1.56 -2.63
N LYS A 77 -9.29 2.16 -3.41
CA LYS A 77 -10.57 1.56 -3.77
C LYS A 77 -10.38 0.37 -4.72
N PRO A 78 -11.31 -0.62 -4.69
CA PRO A 78 -11.29 -1.73 -5.64
C PRO A 78 -11.30 -1.27 -7.09
N HIS A 79 -10.52 -1.92 -7.96
CA HIS A 79 -10.44 -1.64 -9.39
C HIS A 79 -10.16 -0.17 -9.76
N GLU A 80 -9.48 0.55 -8.87
CA GLU A 80 -9.21 1.98 -9.04
C GLU A 80 -7.70 2.28 -8.94
N VAL A 81 -7.28 3.30 -9.70
CA VAL A 81 -5.93 3.85 -9.62
C VAL A 81 -5.95 5.11 -8.75
N THR A 82 -5.28 5.04 -7.60
CA THR A 82 -5.16 6.17 -6.68
C THR A 82 -3.83 6.90 -6.88
N ALA A 83 -3.89 8.21 -7.07
CA ALA A 83 -2.70 9.07 -7.16
C ALA A 83 -2.30 9.58 -5.77
N LEU A 84 -1.14 9.14 -5.31
CA LEU A 84 -0.51 9.56 -4.07
C LEU A 84 0.58 10.59 -4.36
N GLN A 85 0.49 11.76 -3.73
CA GLN A 85 1.53 12.78 -3.79
C GLN A 85 2.38 12.72 -2.53
N VAL A 86 3.65 12.39 -2.69
CA VAL A 86 4.63 12.28 -1.61
C VAL A 86 5.60 13.43 -1.70
N LYS A 87 5.72 14.22 -0.63
CA LYS A 87 6.70 15.32 -0.57
C LYS A 87 8.07 14.74 -0.24
N THR A 88 8.93 14.68 -1.24
CA THR A 88 10.34 14.33 -1.05
C THR A 88 11.12 15.63 -1.20
N ALA A 89 11.79 16.09 -0.14
CA ALA A 89 12.47 17.40 -0.11
C ALA A 89 13.39 17.64 -1.33
N GLU A 90 13.96 16.57 -1.87
CA GLU A 90 14.79 16.52 -3.08
C GLU A 90 14.36 15.40 -4.03
N VAL A 91 14.81 15.47 -5.29
CA VAL A 91 14.64 14.39 -6.28
C VAL A 91 15.57 13.24 -5.93
N LYS A 92 15.01 12.10 -5.58
CA LYS A 92 15.75 10.87 -5.31
C LYS A 92 15.60 9.90 -6.47
N LYS A 93 16.71 9.26 -6.86
CA LYS A 93 16.72 8.23 -7.92
C LYS A 93 15.99 6.95 -7.51
N ASN A 94 15.95 6.66 -6.21
CA ASN A 94 15.23 5.56 -5.63
C ASN A 94 14.44 6.07 -4.42
N VAL A 95 13.16 5.70 -4.34
CA VAL A 95 12.28 6.08 -3.24
C VAL A 95 11.59 4.84 -2.71
N THR A 96 11.90 4.49 -1.46
CA THR A 96 11.28 3.36 -0.78
C THR A 96 10.14 3.87 0.09
N LEU A 97 8.91 3.41 -0.17
CA LEU A 97 7.72 3.79 0.57
C LEU A 97 7.15 2.58 1.33
N PRO A 98 7.45 2.44 2.63
CA PRO A 98 6.78 1.47 3.48
C PRO A 98 5.36 1.92 3.84
N PHE A 99 4.40 1.02 3.69
CA PHE A 99 3.01 1.20 4.09
C PHE A 99 2.53 0.07 4.99
N ARG A 100 1.80 0.43 6.05
CA ARG A 100 1.05 -0.52 6.88
C ARG A 100 -0.35 -0.68 6.33
N VAL A 101 -0.80 -1.91 6.16
CA VAL A 101 -2.15 -2.22 5.67
C VAL A 101 -3.10 -2.31 6.87
N LEU A 102 -3.79 -1.22 7.20
CA LEU A 102 -4.60 -1.10 8.42
C LEU A 102 -5.76 -2.08 8.45
N ASN A 103 -6.33 -2.38 7.29
CA ASN A 103 -7.44 -3.31 7.15
C ASN A 103 -6.98 -4.75 6.83
N ALA A 104 -5.75 -5.09 7.22
CA ALA A 104 -5.25 -6.47 7.23
C ALA A 104 -4.65 -6.79 8.61
N VAL A 105 -5.02 -7.93 9.19
CA VAL A 105 -4.61 -8.38 10.52
C VAL A 105 -3.93 -9.73 10.39
N ILE A 106 -2.63 -9.76 10.68
CA ILE A 106 -1.79 -10.97 10.61
C ILE A 106 -1.59 -11.65 11.97
N ALA A 107 -1.76 -10.89 13.05
CA ALA A 107 -1.76 -11.36 14.43
C ALA A 107 -2.53 -10.35 15.31
N PRO A 108 -2.83 -10.65 16.57
CA PRO A 108 -3.46 -9.69 17.48
C PRO A 108 -2.70 -8.37 17.50
N LYS A 109 -3.36 -7.27 17.09
CA LYS A 109 -2.79 -5.91 16.99
C LYS A 109 -1.59 -5.78 16.03
N LYS A 110 -1.42 -6.72 15.09
CA LYS A 110 -0.36 -6.68 14.08
C LYS A 110 -0.94 -6.63 12.68
N HIS A 111 -0.45 -5.66 11.92
CA HIS A 111 -0.81 -5.40 10.54
C HIS A 111 0.40 -5.69 9.64
N PRO A 112 0.21 -6.23 8.43
CA PRO A 112 1.30 -6.45 7.50
C PRO A 112 1.82 -5.11 6.99
N VAL A 113 3.11 -5.07 6.70
CA VAL A 113 3.79 -3.95 6.07
C VAL A 113 4.20 -4.36 4.67
N ILE A 114 3.84 -3.53 3.69
CA ILE A 114 4.27 -3.63 2.31
C ILE A 114 5.23 -2.49 2.01
N THR A 115 6.14 -2.71 1.07
CA THR A 115 7.12 -1.70 0.69
C THR A 115 7.13 -1.60 -0.82
N PHE A 116 6.98 -0.37 -1.31
CA PHE A 116 7.12 -0.07 -2.73
C PHE A 116 8.48 0.58 -2.96
N ASP A 117 9.33 -0.10 -3.71
CA ASP A 117 10.59 0.46 -4.21
C ASP A 117 10.32 1.09 -5.58
N LEU A 118 10.42 2.40 -5.62
CA LEU A 118 10.12 3.21 -6.79
C LEU A 118 11.41 3.72 -7.40
N LEU A 119 11.50 3.63 -8.72
CA LEU A 119 12.52 4.30 -9.53
C LEU A 119 11.85 5.44 -10.29
N PRO A 120 11.68 6.63 -9.68
CA PRO A 120 10.91 7.69 -10.29
C PRO A 120 11.58 8.18 -11.56
N LYS A 121 10.78 8.48 -12.57
CA LYS A 121 11.28 9.20 -13.73
C LYS A 121 11.50 10.69 -13.34
N PRO A 122 12.64 11.28 -13.72
CA PRO A 122 12.99 12.66 -13.40
C PRO A 122 12.14 13.69 -14.17
#